data_AF-A0AAU7U898-F1
#
_entry.id   AF-A0AAU7U898-F1
#
_cell.length_a   1.000
_cell.length_b   1.000
_cell.length_c   1.000
_cell.angle_alpha   90.00
_cell.angle_beta   90.00
_cell.angle_gamma   90.00
#
_symmetry.space_group_name_H-M   'P 1'
#
loop_
_entity.id
_entity.type
_entity.pdbx_description
1 polymer ?
#
loop_
_entity_poly.entity_id
_entity_poly.type
_entity_poly.pdbx_seq_one_letter_code
_entity_poly.pdbx_strand_id
1 'polypeptide(L)'
;METCLHPAPDLGRMYRFRLPGTTLIRLNVPLALLGSTLLVLALPQNPALWDALNRGLPSRLDPRVLVVGIDDATVRAYGAPDRWDRTLYARALTTLNEAGVQAVGLDVPLRGPAPGDEAVRQAVTSGAGGAGHPAG
;
A
#
# COMPACT_ATOMS: atom_id res chain seq x y z
N MET A 1 -24.75 40.66 53.72
CA MET A 1 -25.84 39.65 53.73
C MET A 1 -25.68 38.83 52.48
N GLU A 2 -25.61 37.51 52.66
CA GLU A 2 -25.70 36.44 51.66
C GLU A 2 -24.50 36.15 50.75
N THR A 3 -23.64 35.33 51.35
CA THR A 3 -22.74 34.32 50.77
C THR A 3 -23.44 33.50 49.66
N CYS A 4 -23.00 33.62 48.41
CA CYS A 4 -23.34 32.65 47.35
C CYS A 4 -22.18 31.68 47.18
N LEU A 5 -22.30 30.54 47.87
CA LEU A 5 -21.43 29.37 47.78
C LEU A 5 -21.65 28.70 46.42
N HIS A 6 -20.65 28.77 45.53
CA HIS A 6 -20.67 28.07 44.24
C HIS A 6 -20.37 26.58 44.49
N PRO A 7 -21.24 25.62 44.11
CA PRO A 7 -20.91 24.22 44.23
C PRO A 7 -19.86 23.84 43.17
N ALA A 8 -18.76 23.24 43.62
CA ALA A 8 -17.71 22.71 42.76
C ALA A 8 -18.26 21.61 41.82
N PRO A 9 -17.77 21.49 40.57
CA PRO A 9 -18.14 20.38 39.71
C PRO A 9 -17.61 19.07 40.29
N ASP A 10 -18.53 18.16 40.60
CA ASP A 10 -18.26 16.77 40.97
C ASP A 10 -17.62 16.04 39.79
N LEU A 11 -16.29 16.03 39.74
CA LEU A 11 -15.46 15.25 38.81
C LEU A 11 -15.31 13.79 39.27
N GLY A 12 -16.31 13.24 39.97
CA GLY A 12 -16.27 11.93 40.61
C GLY A 12 -16.76 10.75 39.76
N ARG A 13 -17.23 10.94 38.51
CA ARG A 13 -17.49 9.81 37.60
C ARG A 13 -16.23 9.34 36.90
N MET A 14 -15.35 8.75 37.69
CA MET A 14 -14.44 7.72 37.20
C MET A 14 -15.26 6.66 36.48
N TYR A 15 -15.18 6.61 35.15
CA TYR A 15 -15.57 5.44 34.37
C TYR A 15 -14.64 4.30 34.81
N ARG A 16 -15.00 3.62 35.90
CA ARG A 16 -14.40 2.33 36.23
C ARG A 16 -14.83 1.37 35.13
N PHE A 17 -14.01 1.26 34.10
CA PHE A 17 -13.99 0.07 33.25
C PHE A 17 -13.73 -1.11 34.18
N ARG A 18 -14.82 -1.74 34.62
CA ARG A 18 -14.78 -2.96 35.39
C ARG A 18 -14.38 -4.05 34.40
N LEU A 19 -13.08 -4.24 34.23
CA LEU A 19 -12.52 -5.35 33.48
C LEU A 19 -13.15 -6.63 34.05
N PRO A 20 -13.85 -7.43 33.23
CA PRO A 20 -14.40 -8.70 33.69
C PRO A 20 -13.27 -9.57 34.24
N GLY A 21 -13.58 -10.35 35.29
CA GLY A 21 -12.60 -11.01 36.16
C GLY A 21 -11.44 -11.68 35.42
N THR A 22 -10.27 -11.69 36.07
CA THR A 22 -8.99 -12.22 35.58
C THR A 22 -9.06 -13.59 34.91
N THR A 23 -10.05 -14.42 35.23
CA THR A 23 -10.33 -15.71 34.60
C THR A 23 -10.69 -15.61 33.11
N LEU A 24 -11.47 -14.61 32.70
CA LEU A 24 -11.86 -14.42 31.30
C LEU A 24 -10.68 -13.94 30.44
N ILE A 25 -9.78 -13.14 31.02
CA ILE A 25 -8.56 -12.68 30.34
C ILE A 25 -7.61 -13.86 30.11
N ARG A 26 -7.43 -14.74 31.10
CA ARG A 26 -6.51 -15.91 30.98
C ARG A 26 -6.91 -16.92 29.91
N LEU A 27 -8.20 -17.03 29.59
CA LEU A 27 -8.68 -17.91 28.53
C LEU A 27 -8.67 -17.23 27.15
N ASN A 28 -8.99 -15.94 27.08
CA ASN A 28 -9.02 -15.20 25.82
C ASN A 28 -7.63 -14.84 25.30
N VAL A 29 -6.64 -14.63 26.17
CA VAL A 29 -5.25 -14.31 25.77
C VAL A 29 -4.61 -15.40 24.91
N PRO A 30 -4.59 -16.70 25.29
CA PRO A 30 -4.01 -17.74 24.45
C PRO A 30 -4.78 -17.92 23.14
N LEU A 31 -6.11 -17.77 23.15
CA LEU A 31 -6.92 -17.84 21.94
C LEU A 31 -6.63 -16.67 20.99
N ALA A 32 -6.47 -15.47 21.53
CA ALA A 32 -6.09 -14.28 20.76
C ALA A 32 -4.67 -14.40 20.22
N LEU A 33 -3.72 -14.96 20.98
CA LEU A 33 -2.36 -15.23 20.52
C LEU A 33 -2.33 -16.28 19.42
N LEU A 34 -3.06 -17.38 19.58
CA LEU A 34 -3.20 -18.41 18.55
C LEU A 34 -3.84 -17.82 17.29
N GLY A 35 -4.96 -17.10 17.43
CA GLY A 35 -5.62 -16.42 16.33
C GLY A 35 -4.72 -15.43 15.61
N SER A 36 -3.97 -14.61 16.35
CA SER A 36 -3.01 -13.65 15.78
C SER A 36 -1.85 -14.35 15.07
N THR A 37 -1.32 -15.41 15.66
CA THR A 37 -0.21 -16.19 15.07
C THR A 37 -0.66 -16.87 13.78
N LEU A 38 -1.85 -17.48 13.80
CA LEU A 38 -2.43 -18.17 12.64
C LEU A 38 -2.79 -17.17 11.54
N LEU A 39 -3.27 -15.98 11.91
CA LEU A 39 -3.50 -14.87 10.98
C LEU A 39 -2.19 -14.40 10.33
N VAL A 40 -1.14 -14.14 11.13
CA VAL A 40 0.20 -13.74 10.62
C VAL A 40 0.79 -14.78 9.67
N LEU A 41 0.62 -16.07 9.97
CA LEU A 41 1.08 -17.16 9.12
C LEU A 41 0.24 -17.31 7.84
N ALA A 42 -1.06 -17.02 7.90
CA ALA A 42 -1.97 -17.14 6.76
C ALA A 42 -1.93 -15.92 5.82
N LEU A 43 -1.53 -14.74 6.31
CA LEU A 43 -1.52 -13.47 5.60
C LEU A 43 -0.71 -13.48 4.28
N PRO A 44 0.57 -13.91 4.23
CA PRO A 44 1.33 -13.90 2.98
C PRO A 44 0.89 -14.98 1.99
N GLN A 45 0.15 -16.00 2.43
CA GLN A 45 -0.24 -17.15 1.62
C GLN A 45 -1.67 -17.09 1.10
N ASN A 46 -2.50 -16.15 1.59
CA ASN A 46 -3.91 -16.05 1.22
C ASN A 46 -4.23 -14.72 0.51
N PRO A 47 -4.23 -14.69 -0.83
CA PRO A 47 -4.44 -13.45 -1.59
C PRO A 47 -5.83 -12.85 -1.37
N ALA A 48 -6.86 -13.67 -1.14
CA ALA A 48 -8.22 -13.18 -0.92
C ALA A 48 -8.35 -12.45 0.43
N LEU A 49 -7.70 -12.96 1.48
CA LEU A 49 -7.64 -12.29 2.78
C LEU A 49 -6.85 -10.98 2.69
N TRP A 50 -5.69 -11.01 2.02
CA TRP A 50 -4.85 -9.83 1.83
C TRP A 50 -5.60 -8.71 1.09
N ASP A 51 -6.33 -9.06 0.05
CA ASP A 51 -7.16 -8.13 -0.72
C ASP A 51 -8.35 -7.58 0.11
N ALA A 52 -9.01 -8.43 0.91
CA ALA A 52 -10.06 -7.98 1.83
C ALA A 52 -9.53 -6.99 2.88
N LEU A 53 -8.34 -7.23 3.44
CA LEU A 53 -7.71 -6.34 4.42
C LEU A 53 -7.28 -5.01 3.80
N ASN A 54 -6.63 -5.02 2.64
CA ASN A 54 -6.24 -3.78 1.96
C ASN A 54 -7.45 -2.92 1.57
N ARG A 55 -8.59 -3.54 1.24
CA ARG A 55 -9.85 -2.82 1.03
C ARG A 55 -10.47 -2.29 2.33
N GLY A 56 -10.39 -3.07 3.42
CA GLY A 56 -10.99 -2.71 4.71
C GLY A 56 -10.17 -1.73 5.55
N LEU A 57 -8.85 -1.67 5.33
CA LEU A 57 -7.89 -0.83 6.03
C LEU A 57 -7.17 0.07 5.02
N PRO A 58 -7.85 1.09 4.47
CA PRO A 58 -7.24 1.95 3.47
C PRO A 58 -6.04 2.70 4.06
N SER A 59 -4.87 2.45 3.49
CA SER A 59 -3.65 3.22 3.74
C SER A 59 -3.85 4.68 3.30
N ARG A 60 -3.24 5.63 4.01
CA ARG A 60 -3.19 7.02 3.54
C ARG A 60 -2.38 7.05 2.23
N LEU A 61 -3.02 7.42 1.12
CA LEU A 61 -2.36 7.58 -0.17
C LEU A 61 -1.36 8.75 -0.09
N ASP A 62 -0.11 8.51 -0.49
CA ASP A 62 0.85 9.58 -0.73
C ASP A 62 0.57 10.16 -2.12
N PRO A 63 0.21 11.45 -2.25
CA PRO A 63 -0.13 12.05 -3.56
C PRO A 63 1.07 12.13 -4.52
N ARG A 64 2.30 11.84 -4.06
CA ARG A 64 3.50 11.79 -4.88
C ARG A 64 3.68 10.43 -5.59
N VAL A 65 2.91 9.42 -5.20
CA VAL A 65 2.98 8.07 -5.74
C VAL A 65 1.82 7.84 -6.69
N LEU A 66 2.13 7.52 -7.95
CA LEU A 66 1.17 7.10 -8.96
C LEU A 66 1.29 5.59 -9.19
N VAL A 67 0.19 4.86 -9.01
CA VAL A 67 0.11 3.44 -9.36
C VAL A 67 -0.74 3.31 -10.62
N VAL A 68 -0.17 2.73 -11.67
CA VAL A 68 -0.87 2.42 -12.92
C VAL A 68 -1.10 0.91 -12.95
N GLY A 69 -2.35 0.49 -12.76
CA GLY A 69 -2.74 -0.91 -12.79
C GLY A 69 -3.07 -1.41 -14.19
N ILE A 70 -2.87 -2.71 -14.42
CA ILE A 70 -3.36 -3.42 -15.61
C ILE A 70 -4.68 -4.07 -15.22
N ASP A 71 -5.78 -3.65 -15.84
CA ASP A 71 -7.12 -4.20 -15.59
C ASP A 71 -7.48 -5.34 -16.56
N ASP A 72 -8.56 -6.06 -16.25
CA ASP A 72 -9.03 -7.19 -17.07
C ASP A 72 -9.44 -6.78 -18.49
N ALA A 73 -9.93 -5.55 -18.72
CA ALA A 73 -10.24 -5.06 -20.06
C ALA A 73 -8.97 -4.84 -20.88
N THR A 74 -7.91 -4.32 -20.25
CA THR A 74 -6.58 -4.20 -20.85
C THR A 74 -6.03 -5.59 -21.20
N VAL A 75 -6.12 -6.58 -20.30
CA VAL A 75 -5.68 -7.96 -20.58
C VAL A 75 -6.50 -8.59 -21.71
N ARG A 76 -7.81 -8.34 -21.78
CA ARG A 76 -8.63 -8.82 -22.90
C ARG A 76 -8.25 -8.18 -24.24
N ALA A 77 -7.84 -6.91 -24.22
CA ALA A 77 -7.48 -6.17 -25.43
C ALA A 77 -6.07 -6.52 -25.95
N TYR A 78 -5.09 -6.68 -25.05
CA TYR A 78 -3.67 -6.82 -25.40
C TYR A 78 -3.10 -8.23 -25.11
N GLY A 79 -3.86 -9.10 -24.45
CA GLY A 79 -3.40 -10.41 -23.99
C GLY A 79 -2.60 -10.34 -22.68
N ALA A 80 -1.87 -11.42 -22.37
CA ALA A 80 -1.07 -11.50 -21.15
C ALA A 80 0.13 -10.51 -21.19
N PRO A 81 0.43 -9.78 -20.11
CA PRO A 81 1.49 -8.76 -20.09
C PRO A 81 2.87 -9.26 -20.51
N ASP A 82 3.22 -10.51 -20.21
CA ASP A 82 4.51 -11.10 -20.60
C ASP A 82 4.69 -11.23 -22.13
N ARG A 83 3.61 -11.09 -22.90
CA ARG A 83 3.59 -11.19 -24.37
C ARG A 83 3.42 -9.86 -25.07
N TRP A 84 3.29 -8.76 -24.33
CA TRP A 84 3.15 -7.44 -24.93
C TRP A 84 4.45 -7.00 -25.59
N ASP A 85 4.33 -6.23 -26.68
CA ASP A 85 5.45 -5.63 -27.38
C ASP A 85 6.22 -4.68 -26.45
N ARG A 86 7.55 -4.76 -26.44
CA ARG A 86 8.39 -3.92 -25.57
C ARG A 86 8.28 -2.44 -25.87
N THR A 87 7.94 -2.07 -27.10
CA THR A 87 7.68 -0.68 -27.48
C THR A 87 6.47 -0.09 -26.76
N LEU A 88 5.50 -0.90 -26.33
CA LEU A 88 4.37 -0.46 -25.51
C LEU A 88 4.86 -0.02 -24.12
N TYR A 89 5.72 -0.82 -23.49
CA TYR A 89 6.34 -0.45 -22.22
C TYR A 89 7.25 0.77 -22.38
N ALA A 90 8.06 0.83 -23.44
CA ALA A 90 8.93 1.98 -23.71
C ALA A 90 8.12 3.27 -23.85
N ARG A 91 7.01 3.25 -24.59
CA ARG A 91 6.12 4.40 -24.74
C ARG A 91 5.51 4.85 -23.41
N ALA A 92 5.07 3.89 -22.58
CA ALA A 92 4.54 4.21 -21.25
C ALA A 92 5.60 4.88 -20.36
N LEU A 93 6.83 4.34 -20.34
CA LEU A 93 7.96 4.91 -19.61
C LEU A 93 8.34 6.30 -20.10
N THR A 94 8.40 6.52 -21.41
CA THR A 94 8.65 7.84 -22.00
C THR A 94 7.57 8.85 -21.57
N THR A 95 6.30 8.45 -21.61
CA THR A 95 5.19 9.32 -21.19
C THR A 95 5.30 9.71 -19.71
N LEU A 96 5.69 8.77 -18.85
CA LEU A 96 5.90 9.04 -17.43
C LEU A 96 7.10 9.96 -17.19
N ASN A 97 8.19 9.77 -17.93
CA ASN A 97 9.36 10.65 -17.87
C ASN A 97 9.02 12.08 -18.30
N GLU A 98 8.27 12.24 -19.40
CA GLU A 98 7.79 13.54 -19.88
C GLU A 98 6.87 14.24 -18.86
N ALA A 99 6.14 13.46 -18.06
CA ALA A 99 5.34 13.96 -16.95
C ALA A 99 6.17 14.36 -15.71
N GLY A 100 7.49 14.15 -15.72
CA GLY A 100 8.41 14.59 -14.66
C GLY A 100 8.44 13.67 -13.44
N VAL A 101 8.11 12.39 -13.57
CA VAL A 101 8.27 11.43 -12.46
C VAL A 101 9.74 11.26 -12.08
N GLN A 102 10.02 11.12 -10.78
CA GLN A 102 11.40 11.00 -10.29
C GLN A 102 11.95 9.57 -10.38
N ALA A 103 11.06 8.58 -10.31
CA ALA A 103 11.41 7.16 -10.37
C ALA A 103 10.23 6.35 -10.90
N VAL A 104 10.52 5.23 -11.58
CA VAL A 104 9.52 4.29 -12.08
C VAL A 104 9.90 2.88 -11.64
N GLY A 105 8.95 2.20 -10.99
CA GLY A 105 9.02 0.75 -10.73
C GLY A 105 8.11 0.01 -11.71
N LEU A 106 8.62 -1.08 -12.30
CA LEU A 106 7.87 -1.93 -13.20
C LEU A 106 7.68 -3.32 -12.57
N ASP A 107 6.45 -3.65 -12.19
CA ASP A 107 6.07 -4.96 -11.65
C ASP A 107 5.33 -5.78 -12.71
N VAL A 108 6.06 -6.15 -13.77
CA VAL A 108 5.52 -6.94 -14.88
C VAL A 108 6.51 -8.04 -15.24
N PRO A 109 6.06 -9.29 -15.47
CA PRO A 109 6.95 -10.38 -15.88
C PRO A 109 7.52 -10.15 -17.28
N LEU A 110 8.80 -9.79 -17.38
CA LEU A 110 9.52 -9.68 -18.65
C LEU A 110 10.27 -11.00 -18.93
N ARG A 111 9.78 -11.79 -19.91
CA ARG A 111 10.37 -13.10 -20.24
C ARG A 111 11.35 -13.02 -21.41
N GLY A 112 12.62 -13.34 -21.14
CA GLY A 112 13.67 -13.48 -22.15
C GLY A 112 13.94 -12.20 -22.97
N PRO A 113 14.93 -12.25 -23.87
CA PRO A 113 15.14 -11.19 -24.85
C PRO A 113 13.93 -11.08 -25.78
N ALA A 114 13.44 -9.87 -25.98
CA ALA A 114 12.31 -9.60 -26.87
C ALA A 114 12.59 -8.39 -27.79
N PRO A 115 11.97 -8.34 -28.98
CA PRO A 115 12.02 -7.15 -29.84
C PRO A 115 11.59 -5.91 -29.05
N GLY A 116 12.37 -4.82 -29.15
CA GLY A 116 12.11 -3.55 -28.49
C GLY A 116 12.70 -3.40 -27.07
N ASP A 117 13.46 -4.38 -26.56
CA ASP A 117 14.18 -4.25 -25.27
C ASP A 117 15.14 -3.05 -25.25
N GLU A 118 15.71 -2.68 -26.39
CA GLU A 118 16.56 -1.48 -26.52
C GLU A 118 15.74 -0.19 -26.29
N ALA A 119 14.51 -0.11 -26.79
CA ALA A 119 13.65 1.04 -26.57
C ALA A 119 13.28 1.19 -25.08
N VAL A 120 13.03 0.08 -24.39
CA VAL A 120 12.79 0.07 -22.94
C VAL A 120 14.04 0.53 -22.19
N ARG A 121 15.21 0.00 -22.56
CA ARG A 121 16.49 0.40 -21.96
C ARG A 121 16.74 1.90 -22.10
N GLN A 122 16.53 2.46 -23.29
CA GLN A 122 16.66 3.88 -23.55
C GLN A 122 15.66 4.71 -22.74
N ALA A 123 14.41 4.28 -22.63
CA ALA A 123 13.40 4.98 -21.84
C ALA A 123 13.76 5.01 -20.35
N VAL A 124 14.29 3.90 -19.81
CA VAL A 124 14.75 3.82 -18.41
C VAL A 124 15.95 4.74 -18.15
N THR A 125 16.95 4.73 -19.04
CA THR A 125 18.15 5.57 -18.85
C THR A 125 17.88 7.06 -19.05
N SER A 126 16.93 7.41 -19.93
CA SER A 126 16.52 8.80 -20.16
C SER A 126 15.83 9.43 -18.94
N GLY A 127 15.08 8.64 -18.16
CA GLY A 127 14.46 9.11 -16.90
C GLY A 127 15.45 9.26 -15.74
N ALA A 128 16.51 8.43 -15.71
CA ALA A 128 17.52 8.45 -14.64
C ALA A 128 18.48 9.66 -14.70
N GLY A 129 18.50 10.40 -15.81
CA GLY A 129 19.37 11.57 -16.02
C GLY A 129 19.03 12.82 -15.18
N GLY A 130 17.86 12.85 -14.51
CA GLY A 130 17.45 13.96 -13.64
C GLY A 130 18.05 13.94 -12.23
N ALA A 131 18.74 12.86 -11.83
CA ALA A 131 19.34 12.69 -10.50
C ALA A 131 20.75 13.31 -10.38
N GLY A 132 21.14 14.21 -11.28
CA GLY A 132 22.39 14.97 -11.24
C GLY A 132 22.12 16.45 -10.96
N HIS A 133 21.90 16.82 -9.70
CA HIS A 133 22.04 18.20 -9.24
C HIS A 133 23.52 18.59 -9.38
N PRO A 134 23.92 19.59 -10.18
CA PRO A 134 25.27 20.13 -10.11
C PRO A 134 25.39 20.91 -8.79
N ALA A 135 26.10 20.34 -7.84
CA ALA A 135 26.65 21.10 -6.73
C ALA A 135 27.91 21.82 -7.20
N GLY A 136 27.93 23.15 -7.06
CA GLY A 136 29.15 23.98 -7.10
C GLY A 136 29.45 24.63 -8.44
#